data_AF-A0A2M7TN18-F1
#
_entry.id   AF-A0A2M7TN18-F1
#
_cell.length_a   1.000
_cell.length_b   1.000
_cell.length_c   1.000
_cell.angle_alpha   90.00
_cell.angle_beta   90.00
_cell.angle_gamma   90.00
#
_symmetry.space_group_name_H-M   'P 1'
#
loop_
_entity.id
_entity.type
_entity.pdbx_description
1 polymer ?
#
loop_
_entity_poly.entity_id
_entity_poly.type
_entity_poly.pdbx_seq_one_letter_code
_entity_poly.pdbx_strand_id
1 'polypeptide(L)' 'MTELNKNYKCSICGNLVKVLQAGIGELVCCGQPMNIAVEEVSSEQTMPPVPKTPTEEPSQEEPQV' A
#
# COMPACT_ATOMS: atom_id res chain seq x y z
N MET A 1 -8.83 4.93 9.73
CA MET A 1 -7.52 5.52 9.41
C MET A 1 -6.74 4.53 8.56
N THR A 2 -6.17 4.99 7.46
CA THR A 2 -5.29 4.21 6.59
C THR A 2 -3.83 4.58 6.84
N GLU A 3 -2.96 3.58 6.87
CA GLU A 3 -1.52 3.76 7.11
C GLU A 3 -0.73 3.62 5.81
N LEU A 4 0.31 4.46 5.65
CA LEU A 4 1.17 4.46 4.48
C LEU A 4 1.90 3.11 4.32
N ASN A 5 2.02 2.63 3.08
CA ASN A 5 2.70 1.38 2.71
C ASN A 5 2.08 0.10 3.30
N LYS A 6 0.90 0.17 3.91
CA LYS A 6 0.16 -1.02 4.34
C LYS A 6 -0.66 -1.60 3.18
N ASN A 7 -0.77 -2.92 3.19
CA ASN A 7 -1.66 -3.64 2.29
C ASN A 7 -2.99 -3.91 3.01
N TYR A 8 -4.10 -3.77 2.30
CA TYR A 8 -5.44 -4.07 2.79
C TYR A 8 -6.14 -5.03 1.85
N LYS A 9 -6.82 -6.03 2.41
CA LYS A 9 -7.56 -7.05 1.68
C LYS A 9 -9.04 -7.06 2.07
N CYS A 10 -9.91 -7.16 1.07
CA CYS A 10 -11.34 -7.42 1.28
C CYS A 10 -11.55 -8.93 1.47
N SER A 11 -12.22 -9.30 2.56
CA SER A 11 -12.54 -10.70 2.87
C SER A 11 -13.69 -11.27 2.04
N ILE A 12 -14.45 -10.42 1.33
CA ILE A 12 -15.62 -10.83 0.51
C ILE A 12 -15.21 -11.09 -0.94
N CYS A 13 -14.68 -10.07 -1.63
CA CYS A 13 -14.32 -10.18 -3.05
C CYS A 13 -12.84 -10.49 -3.30
N GLY A 14 -11.99 -10.41 -2.28
CA GLY A 14 -10.56 -10.68 -2.40
C GLY A 14 -9.70 -9.50 -2.89
N ASN A 15 -10.28 -8.31 -3.12
CA ASN A 15 -9.53 -7.13 -3.56
C ASN A 15 -8.37 -6.80 -2.60
N LEU A 16 -7.16 -6.64 -3.16
CA LEU A 16 -5.95 -6.27 -2.44
C LEU A 16 -5.48 -4.90 -2.93
N VAL A 17 -5.27 -3.96 -2.01
CA VAL A 17 -4.83 -2.60 -2.32
C VAL A 17 -3.68 -2.20 -1.40
N LYS A 18 -2.73 -1.41 -1.91
CA LYS A 18 -1.64 -0.81 -1.14
C LYS A 18 -1.90 0.68 -0.95
N VAL A 19 -1.72 1.17 0.26
CA VAL A 19 -1.92 2.60 0.56
C VAL A 19 -0.67 3.39 0.19
N LEU A 20 -0.79 4.26 -0.81
CA LEU A 20 0.27 5.17 -1.24
C LEU A 20 0.24 6.53 -0.53
N GLN A 21 -0.89 6.88 0.10
CA GLN A 21 -1.04 8.09 0.91
C GLN A 21 -1.98 7.81 2.09
N ALA A 22 -1.52 8.12 3.30
CA ALA A 22 -2.31 7.93 4.52
C ALA A 22 -3.49 8.90 4.57
N GLY A 23 -4.58 8.47 5.22
CA GLY A 23 -5.78 9.27 5.39
C GLY A 23 -6.54 8.90 6.67
N ILE A 24 -7.38 9.81 7.14
CA ILE A 24 -8.16 9.59 8.38
C ILE A 24 -9.30 8.59 8.19
N GLY A 25 -9.78 8.43 6.95
CA GLY A 25 -10.87 7.52 6.59
C GLY A 25 -10.53 6.03 6.73
N GLU A 26 -11.53 5.18 6.57
CA GLU A 26 -11.40 3.73 6.54
C GLU A 26 -11.68 3.20 5.13
N LEU A 27 -10.94 2.18 4.70
CA LEU A 27 -11.17 1.56 3.39
C LEU A 27 -12.37 0.63 3.48
N VAL A 28 -13.37 0.88 2.66
CA VAL A 28 -14.59 0.07 2.59
C VAL A 28 -14.67 -0.58 1.22
N CYS A 29 -14.88 -1.90 1.20
CA CYS A 29 -15.11 -2.68 -0.01
C CYS A 29 -16.26 -3.66 0.24
N CYS A 30 -17.18 -3.80 -0.73
CA CYS A 30 -18.40 -4.62 -0.59
C CYS A 30 -19.28 -4.24 0.63
N GLY A 31 -19.24 -2.98 1.05
CA GLY A 31 -20.03 -2.47 2.18
C GLY A 31 -19.46 -2.81 3.56
N GLN A 32 -18.25 -3.35 3.64
CA GLN A 32 -17.56 -3.63 4.90
C GLN A 32 -16.14 -3.03 4.92
N PRO A 33 -15.63 -2.68 6.11
CA PRO A 33 -14.24 -2.25 6.25
C PRO A 33 -13.26 -3.35 5.85
N MET A 34 -12.18 -2.98 5.17
CA MET A 34 -11.13 -3.89 4.73
C MET A 34 -10.16 -4.24 5.88
N ASN A 35 -9.56 -5.43 5.81
CA ASN A 35 -8.59 -5.91 6.80
C ASN A 35 -7.15 -5.58 6.37
N ILE A 36 -6.27 -5.27 7.32
CA ILE A 36 -4.83 -5.15 7.05
C ILE A 36 -4.28 -6.54 6.70
N ALA A 37 -3.64 -6.65 5.53
CA ALA A 37 -2.91 -7.83 5.12
C ALA A 37 -1.46 -7.70 5.59
N VAL A 38 -1.09 -8.47 6.62
CA VAL A 38 0.28 -8.54 7.09
C VAL A 38 1.06 -9.42 6.11
N GLU A 39 2.04 -8.84 5.43
CA GLU A 39 3.05 -9.64 4.72
C GLU A 39 3.96 -10.27 5.77
N GLU A 40 3.84 -11.58 5.97
CA GLU A 40 4.77 -12.35 6.78
C GLU A 40 6.10 -12.41 6.02
N VAL A 41 7.01 -11.49 6.33
CA VAL A 41 8.39 -11.59 5.85
C VAL A 41 9.05 -12.76 6.58
N SER A 42 8.98 -13.95 5.97
CA SER A 42 9.79 -15.09 6.39
C SER A 42 11.25 -14.68 6.27
N SER A 43 11.87 -14.39 7.41
CA SER A 43 13.22 -13.83 7.55
C SER A 43 14.33 -14.86 7.31
N GLU A 44 14.15 -15.74 6.32
CA GLU A 44 15.11 -16.83 6.02
C GLU A 44 15.59 -16.80 4.56
N GLN A 45 15.61 -15.62 3.94
CA GLN A 45 16.43 -15.39 2.77
C GLN A 45 17.36 -14.21 3.01
N THR A 46 18.65 -14.52 3.14
CA THR A 46 19.78 -13.59 3.13
C THR A 46 19.83 -12.88 1.78
N MET A 47 18.93 -11.93 1.54
CA MET A 47 19.03 -11.02 0.41
C MET A 47 20.01 -9.90 0.80
N PRO A 48 20.99 -9.57 -0.06
CA PRO A 48 21.86 -8.42 0.17
C PRO A 48 21.00 -7.14 0.23
N PRO A 49 21.41 -6.14 1.03
CA PRO A 49 20.63 -4.91 1.17
C PRO A 49 20.48 -4.27 -0.21
N VAL A 50 19.22 -4.16 -0.67
CA VAL A 50 18.88 -3.35 -1.84
C VAL A 50 19.33 -1.91 -1.50
N PRO A 51 20.23 -1.29 -2.31
CA PRO A 51 20.60 0.09 -2.08
C PRO A 51 19.34 0.95 -2.18
N LYS A 52 19.11 1.78 -1.16
CA LYS A 52 18.05 2.78 -1.17
C LYS A 52 18.38 3.77 -2.29
N THR A 53 17.85 3.55 -3.48
CA THR A 53 17.85 4.58 -4.51
C THR A 53 17.01 5.74 -3.98
N PRO A 54 17.55 6.96 -3.95
CA PRO A 54 16.84 8.12 -3.48
C PRO A 54 15.59 8.34 -4.33
N THR A 55 14.51 8.67 -3.63
CA THR A 55 13.29 9.30 -4.14
C THR A 55 13.58 10.18 -5.36
N GLU A 56 13.19 9.71 -6.55
CA GLU A 56 12.75 10.62 -7.60
C GLU A 56 11.22 10.67 -7.52
N GLU A 57 10.78 11.78 -6.95
CA GLU A 57 9.49 12.38 -7.17
C GLU A 57 9.35 12.63 -8.69
N PRO A 58 8.43 12.00 -9.45
CA PRO A 58 8.02 12.58 -10.70
C PRO A 58 7.12 13.75 -10.33
N SER A 59 7.79 14.90 -10.23
CA SER A 59 7.29 16.21 -10.58
C SER A 59 5.96 16.17 -11.31
N GLN A 60 4.98 16.78 -10.66
CA GLN A 60 3.89 17.53 -11.27
C GLN A 60 4.16 17.86 -12.75
N GLU A 61 3.41 17.25 -13.65
CA GLU A 61 3.03 17.92 -14.88
C GLU A 61 1.50 17.85 -14.95
N GLU A 62 0.90 18.91 -14.42
CA GLU A 62 -0.49 19.29 -14.63
C GLU A 62 -0.68 19.81 -16.08
N PRO A 63 -1.93 20.00 -16.53
CA PRO A 63 -2.52 19.43 -17.74
C PRO A 63 -2.40 20.31 -18.98
N GLN A 64 -2.39 19.74 -20.20
CA GLN A 64 -2.91 20.41 -21.42
C GLN A 64 -3.31 19.39 -22.51
N VAL A 65 -4.61 19.16 -22.73
CA VAL A 65 -5.33 19.29 -24.03
C VAL A 65 -6.82 19.48 -23.74
#